data_AF-A0A412ERB7-F1
#
_entry.id   AF-A0A412ERB7-F1
#
_cell.length_a   1.000
_cell.length_b   1.000
_cell.length_c   1.000
_cell.angle_alpha   90.00
_cell.angle_beta   90.00
_cell.angle_gamma   90.00
#
_symmetry.space_group_name_H-M   'P 1'
#
loop_
_entity.id
_entity.type
_entity.pdbx_description
1 polymer ?
#
loop_
_entity_poly.entity_id
_entity_poly.type
_entity_poly.pdbx_seq_one_letter_code
_entity_poly.pdbx_strand_id
1 'polypeptide(L)'
;MKKKIIAVIAFVLVVTGVPFCAIKGDEAARARAKEAAENQNKEWYKEANACIDAGEYEDAIKLLEKLPTDYEDSRYIIPYAEYCKGVAEKEKIEQLYRLTWNFPRENEYTGKYSEKMQTAKAETKAQYEEYTEQKEKEKREEIKKDVPYKGMERKNLWRLVEMAGLAML
;
A
#
# COMPACT_ATOMS: atom_id res chain seq x y z
N MET A 1 30.29 51.55 -48.65
CA MET A 1 29.15 50.62 -48.43
C MET A 1 29.55 49.25 -47.88
N LYS A 2 30.69 48.66 -48.28
CA LYS A 2 31.18 47.35 -47.78
C LYS A 2 31.33 47.25 -46.25
N LYS A 3 31.88 48.28 -45.57
CA LYS A 3 32.04 48.30 -44.10
C LYS A 3 30.70 48.27 -43.32
N LYS A 4 29.63 48.88 -43.88
CA LYS A 4 28.30 48.90 -43.26
C LYS A 4 27.62 47.53 -43.36
N ILE A 5 27.80 46.81 -44.47
CA ILE A 5 27.25 45.46 -44.67
C ILE A 5 27.93 44.43 -43.75
N ILE A 6 29.26 44.49 -43.59
CA ILE A 6 29.99 43.59 -42.69
C ILE A 6 29.55 43.80 -41.23
N ALA A 7 29.35 45.04 -40.80
CA ALA A 7 28.88 45.35 -39.45
C ALA A 7 27.47 44.80 -39.18
N VAL A 8 26.57 44.84 -40.17
CA VAL A 8 25.20 44.29 -40.05
C VAL A 8 25.22 42.76 -39.97
N ILE A 9 26.04 42.08 -40.77
CA ILE A 9 26.16 40.60 -40.72
C ILE A 9 26.75 40.15 -39.36
N ALA A 10 27.77 40.85 -38.86
CA ALA A 10 28.34 40.54 -37.55
C ALA A 10 27.32 40.74 -36.41
N PHE A 11 26.48 41.78 -36.49
CA PHE A 11 25.44 42.04 -35.49
C PHE A 11 24.33 40.98 -35.52
N VAL A 12 23.88 40.56 -36.71
CA VAL A 12 22.86 39.51 -36.85
C VAL A 12 23.35 38.16 -36.30
N LEU A 13 24.63 37.80 -36.51
CA LEU A 13 25.22 36.57 -35.96
C LEU A 13 25.31 36.57 -34.42
N VAL A 14 25.63 37.71 -33.81
CA VAL A 14 25.67 37.84 -32.35
C VAL A 14 24.26 37.76 -31.75
N VAL A 15 23.29 38.45 -32.35
CA VAL A 15 21.90 38.50 -31.86
C VAL A 15 21.18 37.16 -32.01
N THR A 16 21.49 36.37 -33.03
CA THR A 16 20.85 35.05 -33.26
C THR A 16 21.64 33.87 -32.67
N GLY A 17 22.96 33.99 -32.53
CA GLY A 17 23.81 32.92 -31.99
C GLY A 17 23.75 32.76 -30.47
N VAL A 18 23.63 33.86 -29.72
CA VAL A 18 23.57 33.84 -28.24
C VAL A 18 22.29 33.14 -27.72
N PRO A 19 21.08 33.39 -28.26
CA PRO A 19 19.88 32.67 -27.87
C PRO A 19 19.95 31.16 -28.19
N PHE A 20 20.49 30.79 -29.36
CA PHE A 20 20.56 29.39 -29.79
C PHE A 20 21.49 28.54 -28.92
N CYS A 21 22.63 29.09 -28.50
CA CYS A 21 23.55 28.41 -27.59
C CYS A 21 23.00 28.24 -26.17
N ALA A 22 22.27 29.23 -25.65
CA ALA A 22 21.63 29.14 -24.34
C ALA A 22 20.50 28.08 -24.32
N ILE A 23 19.69 28.03 -25.38
CA ILE A 23 18.61 27.03 -25.52
C ILE A 23 19.19 25.61 -25.62
N LYS A 24 20.23 25.40 -26.43
CA LYS A 24 20.91 24.08 -26.52
C LYS A 24 21.63 23.67 -25.24
N GLY A 25 22.17 24.63 -24.49
CA GLY A 25 22.80 24.38 -23.19
C GLY A 25 21.79 23.93 -22.14
N ASP A 26 20.62 24.58 -22.09
CA ASP A 26 19.52 24.24 -21.17
C ASP A 26 18.88 22.88 -21.55
N GLU A 27 18.68 22.60 -22.83
CA GLU A 27 18.22 21.28 -23.30
C GLU A 27 19.21 20.16 -22.96
N ALA A 28 20.51 20.37 -23.17
CA ALA A 28 21.54 19.39 -22.82
C ALA A 28 21.68 19.19 -21.30
N ALA A 29 21.52 20.26 -20.50
CA ALA A 29 21.51 20.16 -19.05
C ALA A 29 20.28 19.39 -18.54
N ARG A 30 19.09 19.68 -19.09
CA ARG A 30 17.85 18.95 -18.77
C ARG A 30 17.91 17.49 -19.18
N ALA A 31 18.48 17.18 -20.35
CA ALA A 31 18.68 15.80 -20.80
C ALA A 31 19.57 15.02 -19.83
N ARG A 32 20.72 15.60 -19.42
CA ARG A 32 21.60 15.00 -18.43
C ARG A 32 20.93 14.84 -17.07
N ALA A 33 20.12 15.80 -16.64
CA ALA A 33 19.38 15.71 -15.38
C ALA A 33 18.32 14.59 -15.42
N LYS A 34 17.61 14.44 -16.55
CA LYS A 34 16.66 13.33 -16.76
C LYS A 34 17.36 11.97 -16.77
N GLU A 35 18.49 11.86 -17.46
CA GLU A 35 19.28 10.63 -17.51
C GLU A 35 19.83 10.25 -16.13
N ALA A 36 20.32 11.24 -15.36
CA ALA A 36 20.77 11.02 -13.99
C ALA A 36 19.62 10.57 -13.08
N ALA A 37 18.44 11.18 -13.19
CA ALA A 37 17.25 10.80 -12.45
C ALA A 37 16.79 9.38 -12.81
N GLU A 38 16.80 9.02 -14.10
CA GLU A 38 16.43 7.67 -14.56
C GLU A 38 17.40 6.61 -14.04
N ASN A 39 18.70 6.88 -14.08
CA ASN A 39 19.71 5.98 -13.52
C ASN A 39 19.54 5.80 -12.00
N GLN A 40 19.24 6.88 -11.26
CA GLN A 40 18.94 6.81 -9.82
C GLN A 40 17.67 6.01 -9.54
N ASN A 41 16.59 6.24 -10.30
CA ASN A 41 15.35 5.50 -10.15
C ASN A 41 15.57 3.99 -10.35
N LYS A 42 16.38 3.62 -11.35
CA LYS A 42 16.74 2.22 -11.61
C LYS A 42 17.52 1.60 -10.45
N GLU A 43 18.44 2.34 -9.84
CA GLU A 43 19.20 1.90 -8.67
C GLU A 43 18.28 1.71 -7.46
N TRP A 44 17.46 2.71 -7.12
CA TRP A 44 16.50 2.61 -6.01
C TRP A 44 15.51 1.47 -6.19
N TYR A 45 14.99 1.27 -7.40
CA TYR A 45 14.08 0.16 -7.69
C TYR A 45 14.74 -1.21 -7.51
N LYS A 46 15.99 -1.36 -7.96
CA LYS A 46 16.76 -2.60 -7.78
C LYS A 46 17.06 -2.85 -6.30
N GLU A 47 17.49 -1.82 -5.58
CA GLU A 47 17.82 -1.91 -4.16
C GLU A 47 16.57 -2.22 -3.32
N ALA A 48 15.43 -1.57 -3.61
CA ALA A 48 14.17 -1.87 -2.95
C ALA A 48 13.77 -3.34 -3.08
N ASN A 49 13.89 -3.91 -4.29
CA ASN A 49 13.63 -5.33 -4.51
C ASN A 49 14.56 -6.24 -3.71
N ALA A 50 15.84 -5.87 -3.58
CA ALA A 50 16.80 -6.61 -2.76
C ALA A 50 16.45 -6.51 -1.26
N CYS A 51 16.04 -5.33 -0.78
CA CYS A 51 15.58 -5.12 0.59
C CYS A 51 14.34 -5.98 0.89
N ILE A 52 13.36 -6.07 -0.02
CA ILE A 52 12.19 -6.96 0.15
C ILE A 52 12.62 -8.42 0.27
N ASP A 53 13.53 -8.88 -0.61
CA ASP A 53 14.04 -10.25 -0.56
C ASP A 53 14.84 -10.54 0.74
N ALA A 54 15.49 -9.52 1.30
CA ALA A 54 16.22 -9.59 2.56
C ALA A 54 15.34 -9.44 3.82
N GLY A 55 14.07 -9.06 3.67
CA GLY A 55 13.16 -8.78 4.79
C GLY A 55 13.30 -7.37 5.39
N GLU A 56 14.03 -6.47 4.74
CA GLU A 56 14.23 -5.07 5.12
C GLU A 56 13.10 -4.19 4.56
N TYR A 57 11.85 -4.48 4.97
CA TYR A 57 10.66 -3.89 4.35
C TYR A 57 10.54 -2.38 4.52
N GLU A 58 10.96 -1.84 5.67
CA GLU A 58 10.93 -0.40 5.93
C GLU A 58 11.83 0.37 4.95
N ASP A 59 13.03 -0.16 4.69
CA ASP A 59 13.98 0.48 3.77
C ASP A 59 13.55 0.29 2.32
N ALA A 60 12.95 -0.85 1.98
CA ALA A 60 12.32 -1.05 0.68
C ALA A 60 11.21 -0.03 0.41
N ILE A 61 10.30 0.21 1.36
CA ILE A 61 9.20 1.18 1.21
C ILE A 61 9.77 2.58 0.98
N LYS A 62 10.74 3.02 1.78
CA LYS A 62 11.40 4.33 1.62
C LYS A 62 12.09 4.51 0.26
N LEU A 63 12.64 3.44 -0.30
CA LEU A 63 13.25 3.48 -1.64
C LEU A 63 12.18 3.56 -2.73
N LEU A 64 11.09 2.79 -2.61
CA LEU A 64 10.00 2.81 -3.58
C LEU A 64 9.22 4.13 -3.57
N GLU A 65 9.05 4.77 -2.41
CA GLU A 65 8.38 6.07 -2.28
C GLU A 65 9.13 7.23 -2.97
N LYS A 66 10.45 7.07 -3.22
CA LYS A 66 11.22 8.05 -3.99
C LYS A 66 10.95 7.97 -5.49
N LEU A 67 10.43 6.83 -5.96
CA LEU A 67 10.17 6.61 -7.38
C LEU A 67 8.90 7.32 -7.83
N PRO A 68 8.80 7.68 -9.12
CA PRO A 68 7.51 8.01 -9.72
C PRO A 68 6.48 6.91 -9.48
N THR A 69 5.21 7.29 -9.26
CA THR A 69 4.13 6.35 -8.94
C THR A 69 3.93 5.26 -10.00
N ASP A 70 4.22 5.56 -11.26
CA ASP A 70 4.11 4.68 -12.42
C ASP A 70 5.45 4.07 -12.85
N TYR A 71 6.50 4.20 -12.03
CA TYR A 71 7.80 3.60 -12.32
C TYR A 71 7.73 2.07 -12.17
N GLU A 72 7.84 1.37 -13.29
CA GLU A 72 7.74 -0.09 -13.35
C GLU A 72 6.45 -0.60 -12.66
N ASP A 73 6.57 -1.49 -11.70
CA ASP A 73 5.48 -2.02 -10.89
C ASP A 73 5.52 -1.52 -9.43
N SER A 74 6.19 -0.40 -9.16
CA SER A 74 6.35 0.18 -7.81
C SER A 74 5.01 0.33 -7.06
N ARG A 75 3.96 0.78 -7.77
CA ARG A 75 2.60 0.91 -7.22
C ARG A 75 2.03 -0.38 -6.62
N TYR A 76 2.47 -1.52 -7.12
CA TYR A 76 2.04 -2.84 -6.65
C TYR A 76 2.99 -3.40 -5.60
N ILE A 77 4.29 -3.13 -5.73
CA ILE A 77 5.29 -3.62 -4.78
C ILE A 77 5.13 -2.96 -3.41
N ILE A 78 4.81 -1.65 -3.33
CA ILE A 78 4.66 -0.93 -2.06
C ILE A 78 3.62 -1.62 -1.13
N PRO A 79 2.35 -1.84 -1.54
CA PRO A 79 1.38 -2.55 -0.70
C PRO A 79 1.83 -3.92 -0.20
N TYR A 80 2.59 -4.65 -1.02
CA TYR A 80 3.13 -5.94 -0.61
C TYR A 80 4.23 -5.81 0.43
N ALA A 81 5.14 -4.84 0.29
CA ALA A 81 6.15 -4.55 1.30
C ALA A 81 5.51 -4.12 2.64
N GLU A 82 4.46 -3.29 2.59
CA GLU A 82 3.67 -2.89 3.79
C GLU A 82 3.04 -4.10 4.48
N TYR A 83 2.42 -5.00 3.71
CA TYR A 83 1.87 -6.23 4.25
C TYR A 83 2.96 -7.11 4.89
N CYS A 84 4.08 -7.32 4.21
CA CYS A 84 5.18 -8.13 4.72
C CYS A 84 5.81 -7.54 6.00
N LYS A 85 5.91 -6.20 6.07
CA LYS A 85 6.28 -5.49 7.30
C LYS A 85 5.31 -5.81 8.43
N GLY A 86 4.01 -5.68 8.19
CA GLY A 86 2.98 -6.00 9.19
C GLY A 86 3.05 -7.45 9.67
N VAL A 87 3.33 -8.40 8.77
CA VAL A 87 3.55 -9.81 9.13
C VAL A 87 4.79 -9.98 10.03
N ALA A 88 5.91 -9.34 9.68
CA ALA A 88 7.15 -9.40 10.46
C ALA A 88 6.99 -8.77 11.85
N GLU A 89 6.22 -7.69 11.94
CA GLU A 89 5.88 -6.99 13.19
C GLU A 89 4.77 -7.66 13.99
N LYS A 90 4.20 -8.77 13.48
CA LYS A 90 3.11 -9.53 14.11
C LYS A 90 1.88 -8.65 14.38
N GLU A 91 1.52 -7.82 13.41
CA GLU A 91 0.30 -7.04 13.49
C GLU A 91 -0.94 -7.92 13.67
N LYS A 92 -2.00 -7.32 14.20
CA LYS A 92 -3.29 -8.01 14.39
C LYS A 92 -3.84 -8.47 13.04
N ILE A 93 -4.48 -9.64 13.02
CA ILE A 93 -5.08 -10.20 11.80
C ILE A 93 -6.06 -9.24 11.11
N GLU A 94 -6.78 -8.42 11.87
CA GLU A 94 -7.68 -7.40 11.33
C GLU A 94 -6.93 -6.33 10.49
N GLN A 95 -5.71 -5.97 10.88
CA GLN A 95 -4.88 -5.00 10.15
C GLN A 95 -4.25 -5.65 8.92
N LEU A 96 -3.67 -6.85 9.08
CA LEU A 96 -3.16 -7.63 7.95
C LEU A 96 -4.22 -7.83 6.88
N TYR A 97 -5.45 -8.18 7.29
CA TYR A 97 -6.57 -8.35 6.36
C TYR A 97 -6.88 -7.06 5.59
N ARG A 98 -6.84 -5.89 6.25
CA ARG A 98 -7.00 -4.59 5.56
C ARG A 98 -5.88 -4.29 4.59
N LEU A 99 -4.64 -4.59 4.94
CA LEU A 99 -3.49 -4.37 4.03
C LEU A 99 -3.64 -5.17 2.74
N THR A 100 -4.18 -6.39 2.80
CA THR A 100 -4.45 -7.20 1.59
C THR A 100 -5.51 -6.59 0.66
N TRP A 101 -6.29 -5.59 1.09
CA TRP A 101 -7.26 -4.90 0.23
C TRP A 101 -6.59 -3.97 -0.77
N ASN A 102 -5.36 -3.52 -0.47
CA ASN A 102 -4.55 -2.71 -1.37
C ASN A 102 -3.85 -3.55 -2.45
N PHE A 103 -3.96 -4.88 -2.40
CA PHE A 103 -3.36 -5.75 -3.40
C PHE A 103 -4.11 -5.64 -4.74
N PRO A 104 -3.37 -5.76 -5.87
CA PRO A 104 -3.99 -5.84 -7.20
C PRO A 104 -4.96 -7.01 -7.31
N ARG A 105 -5.90 -6.90 -8.24
CA ARG A 105 -6.76 -8.05 -8.61
C ARG A 105 -5.94 -9.15 -9.29
N GLU A 106 -6.46 -10.38 -9.30
CA GLU A 106 -5.81 -11.64 -9.76
C GLU A 106 -5.29 -11.66 -11.21
N ASN A 107 -5.42 -10.57 -11.96
CA ASN A 107 -4.96 -10.42 -13.34
C ASN A 107 -4.37 -9.04 -13.66
N GLU A 108 -4.37 -8.11 -12.70
CA GLU A 108 -3.88 -6.74 -12.90
C GLU A 108 -2.36 -6.64 -12.74
N TYR A 109 -1.77 -7.59 -12.00
CA TYR A 109 -0.35 -7.63 -11.72
C TYR A 109 0.21 -9.03 -11.93
N THR A 110 1.22 -9.13 -12.80
CA THR A 110 1.92 -10.37 -13.16
C THR A 110 3.41 -10.29 -12.87
N GLY A 111 3.84 -9.32 -12.06
CA GLY A 111 5.24 -9.16 -11.69
C GLY A 111 5.68 -10.16 -10.62
N LYS A 112 6.92 -9.98 -10.14
CA LYS A 112 7.66 -10.92 -9.29
C LYS A 112 6.89 -11.39 -8.05
N TYR A 113 6.09 -10.53 -7.43
CA TYR A 113 5.38 -10.83 -6.18
C TYR A 113 3.91 -11.20 -6.36
N SER A 114 3.41 -11.30 -7.60
CA SER A 114 1.99 -11.56 -7.90
C SER A 114 1.46 -12.82 -7.21
N GLU A 115 2.14 -13.96 -7.35
CA GLU A 115 1.75 -15.21 -6.70
C GLU A 115 1.78 -15.09 -5.18
N LYS A 116 2.84 -14.48 -4.62
CA LYS A 116 2.98 -14.28 -3.17
C LYS A 116 1.85 -13.41 -2.60
N MET A 117 1.42 -12.38 -3.33
CA MET A 117 0.27 -11.55 -2.94
C MET A 117 -1.03 -12.35 -2.92
N GLN A 118 -1.27 -13.23 -3.91
CA GLN A 118 -2.48 -14.05 -3.93
C GLN A 118 -2.51 -15.05 -2.78
N THR A 119 -1.38 -15.72 -2.53
CA THR A 119 -1.24 -16.63 -1.38
C THR A 119 -1.45 -15.88 -0.06
N ALA A 120 -0.78 -14.73 0.12
CA ALA A 120 -0.94 -13.90 1.31
C ALA A 120 -2.40 -13.46 1.53
N LYS A 121 -3.10 -13.09 0.46
CA LYS A 121 -4.52 -12.71 0.51
C LYS A 121 -5.40 -13.88 0.93
N ALA A 122 -5.19 -15.06 0.35
CA ALA A 122 -5.96 -16.25 0.69
C ALA A 122 -5.72 -16.71 2.14
N GLU A 123 -4.46 -16.76 2.56
CA GLU A 123 -4.07 -17.17 3.91
C GLU A 123 -4.58 -16.19 4.97
N THR A 124 -4.40 -14.88 4.75
CA THR A 124 -4.89 -13.85 5.67
C THR A 124 -6.41 -13.87 5.79
N LYS A 125 -7.11 -14.08 4.66
CA LYS A 125 -8.57 -14.20 4.66
C LYS A 125 -9.02 -15.40 5.49
N ALA A 126 -8.40 -16.57 5.31
CA ALA A 126 -8.74 -17.76 6.09
C ALA A 126 -8.49 -17.54 7.60
N GLN A 127 -7.34 -16.99 7.97
CA GLN A 127 -7.03 -16.65 9.37
C GLN A 127 -8.02 -15.64 9.96
N TYR A 128 -8.44 -14.64 9.17
CA TYR A 128 -9.43 -13.66 9.61
C TYR A 128 -10.80 -14.32 9.85
N GLU A 129 -11.24 -15.20 8.94
CA GLU A 129 -12.49 -15.95 9.10
C GLU A 129 -12.47 -16.80 10.37
N GLU A 130 -11.40 -17.56 10.62
CA GLU A 130 -11.20 -18.33 11.85
C GLU A 130 -11.25 -17.46 13.11
N TYR A 131 -10.56 -16.32 13.11
CA TYR A 131 -10.60 -15.34 14.21
C TYR A 131 -12.02 -14.82 14.47
N THR A 132 -12.78 -14.51 13.41
CA THR A 132 -14.16 -14.04 13.56
C THR A 132 -15.09 -15.12 14.12
N GLU A 133 -14.96 -16.37 13.66
CA GLU A 133 -15.74 -17.49 14.19
C GLU A 133 -15.44 -17.75 15.66
N GLN A 134 -14.16 -17.69 16.05
CA GLN A 134 -13.77 -17.87 17.44
C GLN A 134 -14.38 -16.78 18.33
N LYS A 135 -14.28 -15.52 17.90
CA LYS A 135 -14.87 -14.37 18.61
C LYS A 135 -16.40 -14.49 18.74
N GLU A 136 -17.08 -15.02 17.73
CA GLU A 136 -18.51 -15.29 17.81
C GLU A 136 -18.85 -16.45 18.76
N LYS A 137 -18.06 -17.52 18.76
CA LYS A 137 -18.24 -18.65 19.70
C LYS A 137 -18.07 -18.18 21.14
N GLU A 138 -17.02 -17.40 21.42
CA GLU A 138 -16.78 -16.79 22.73
C GLU A 138 -17.97 -15.93 23.18
N LYS A 139 -18.46 -15.03 22.32
CA LYS A 139 -19.66 -14.21 22.60
C LYS A 139 -20.91 -15.07 22.86
N ARG A 140 -21.12 -16.14 22.09
CA ARG A 140 -22.26 -17.06 22.31
C ARG A 140 -22.13 -17.79 23.64
N GLU A 141 -20.92 -18.16 24.06
CA GLU A 141 -20.68 -18.77 25.37
C GLU A 141 -20.88 -17.80 26.52
N GLU A 142 -20.46 -16.54 26.37
CA GLU A 142 -20.75 -15.47 27.33
C GLU A 142 -22.25 -15.24 27.49
N ILE A 143 -22.99 -15.09 26.38
CA ILE A 143 -24.46 -14.97 26.40
C ILE A 143 -25.08 -16.20 27.08
N LYS A 144 -24.57 -17.41 26.81
CA LYS A 144 -25.02 -18.65 27.47
C LYS A 144 -24.73 -18.70 28.96
N LYS A 145 -23.75 -17.96 29.48
CA LYS A 145 -23.47 -17.84 30.93
C LYS A 145 -24.38 -16.81 31.57
N ASP A 146 -24.74 -15.76 30.84
CA ASP A 146 -25.52 -14.62 31.33
C ASP A 146 -27.05 -14.81 31.18
N VAL A 147 -27.53 -15.97 30.71
CA VAL A 147 -28.97 -16.25 30.64
C VAL A 147 -29.54 -16.40 32.06
N PRO A 148 -30.46 -15.51 32.51
CA PRO A 148 -30.87 -15.39 33.91
C PRO A 148 -31.64 -16.60 34.49
N TYR A 149 -31.88 -17.64 33.69
CA TYR A 149 -32.67 -18.82 34.06
C TYR A 149 -31.92 -20.14 33.92
N LYS A 150 -30.65 -20.13 33.52
CA LYS A 150 -29.90 -21.36 33.25
C LYS A 150 -29.54 -22.06 34.57
N GLY A 151 -30.24 -23.15 34.89
CA GLY A 151 -30.14 -23.88 36.16
C GLY A 151 -31.34 -23.74 37.09
N MET A 152 -32.35 -22.94 36.71
CA MET A 152 -33.59 -22.79 37.49
C MET A 152 -34.57 -23.93 37.17
N GLU A 153 -35.04 -24.67 38.19
CA GLU A 153 -36.06 -25.72 38.00
C GLU A 153 -37.35 -25.15 37.37
N ARG A 154 -37.99 -25.91 36.47
CA ARG A 154 -39.19 -25.45 35.73
C ARG A 154 -40.32 -24.91 36.62
N LYS A 155 -40.45 -25.40 37.86
CA LYS A 155 -41.46 -24.92 38.83
C LYS A 155 -41.21 -23.48 39.27
N ASN A 156 -39.94 -23.04 39.32
CA ASN A 156 -39.56 -21.70 39.76
C ASN A 156 -39.70 -20.67 38.62
N LEU A 157 -39.57 -21.09 37.35
CA LEU A 157 -39.90 -20.25 36.20
C LEU A 157 -41.40 -19.89 36.16
N TRP A 158 -42.28 -20.85 36.40
CA TRP A 158 -43.74 -20.64 36.39
C TRP A 158 -44.17 -19.62 37.46
N ARG A 159 -43.57 -19.69 38.66
CA ARG A 159 -43.78 -18.72 39.74
C ARG A 159 -43.35 -17.29 39.38
N LEU A 160 -42.23 -17.11 38.66
CA LEU A 160 -41.77 -15.78 38.24
C LEU A 160 -42.70 -15.15 37.19
N VAL A 161 -43.23 -15.98 36.27
CA VAL A 161 -44.22 -15.52 35.29
C VAL A 161 -45.55 -15.15 35.97
N GLU A 162 -46.00 -15.94 36.95
CA GLU A 162 -47.18 -15.60 37.75
C GLU A 162 -47.00 -14.30 38.55
N MET A 163 -45.86 -14.11 39.22
CA MET A 163 -45.59 -12.87 39.97
C MET A 163 -45.48 -11.64 39.07
N ALA A 164 -44.89 -11.76 37.87
CA ALA A 164 -44.82 -10.65 36.92
C ALA A 164 -46.20 -10.31 36.32
N GLY A 165 -47.07 -11.32 36.10
CA GLY A 165 -48.45 -11.11 35.65
C GLY A 165 -49.35 -10.50 36.72
N LEU A 166 -49.14 -10.84 38.00
CA LEU A 166 -49.86 -10.25 39.13
C LEU A 166 -49.48 -8.79 39.41
N ALA A 167 -48.27 -8.37 39.03
CA ALA A 167 -47.79 -6.99 39.21
C ALA A 167 -48.28 -6.01 38.13
N MET A 168 -48.95 -6.49 37.07
CA MET A 168 -49.51 -5.67 35.97
C MET A 168 -51.03 -5.42 36.07
N LEU A 169 -51.68 -5.84 37.17
CA LEU A 169 -53.09 -5.55 37.50
C LEU A 169 -53.16 -4.58 38.68
#